data_AF-A0A947C9W0-F1
#
_entry.id   AF-A0A947C9W0-F1
#
_cell.length_a   1.000
_cell.length_b   1.000
_cell.length_c   1.000
_cell.angle_alpha   90.00
_cell.angle_beta   90.00
_cell.angle_gamma   90.00
#
_symmetry.space_group_name_H-M   'P 1'
#
loop_
_entity.id
_entity.type
_entity.pdbx_description
1 polymer ?
#
loop_
_entity_poly.entity_id
_entity_poly.type
_entity_poly.pdbx_seq_one_letter_code
_entity_poly.pdbx_strand_id
1 'polypeptide(L)'
;MLRALLAVLLFAANACGYYTYVSTVQRDASGGTIAVANDKSSRDEARRRMEAHCGGAYSIVDERRVVVGQETTTPDDGVAVVTKDIHETHLSYECLPQ
;
A
#
# COMPACT_ATOMS: atom_id res chain seq x y z
N MET A 1 27.87 -36.48 -10.61
CA MET A 1 28.13 -35.18 -9.93
C MET A 1 27.38 -34.00 -10.56
N LEU A 2 26.96 -34.07 -11.84
CA LEU A 2 26.24 -33.00 -12.55
C LEU A 2 24.75 -32.81 -12.15
N ARG A 3 24.14 -33.78 -11.46
CA ARG A 3 22.70 -33.79 -11.12
C ARG A 3 22.35 -33.07 -9.81
N ALA A 4 23.31 -32.87 -8.90
CA ALA A 4 23.07 -32.20 -7.63
C ALA A 4 23.03 -30.66 -7.77
N LEU A 5 23.67 -30.12 -8.81
CA LEU A 5 23.79 -28.68 -9.06
C LEU A 5 22.50 -28.07 -9.63
N LEU A 6 21.67 -28.86 -10.31
CA LEU A 6 20.38 -28.43 -10.87
C LEU A 6 19.27 -28.29 -9.83
N ALA A 7 19.39 -28.94 -8.66
CA ALA A 7 18.37 -28.89 -7.62
C ALA A 7 18.42 -27.60 -6.76
N VAL A 8 19.59 -26.94 -6.68
CA VAL A 8 19.77 -25.74 -5.87
C VAL A 8 19.29 -24.46 -6.59
N LEU A 9 19.28 -24.46 -7.92
CA LEU A 9 18.90 -23.29 -8.74
C LEU A 9 17.39 -23.06 -8.85
N LEU A 10 16.55 -24.04 -8.47
CA LEU A 10 15.09 -23.95 -8.56
C LEU A 10 14.41 -23.35 -7.31
N PHE A 11 15.14 -23.14 -6.21
CA PHE A 11 14.54 -22.61 -4.96
C PHE A 11 14.59 -21.08 -4.81
N ALA A 12 15.19 -20.36 -5.75
CA ALA A 12 15.37 -18.90 -5.66
C ALA A 12 14.20 -18.05 -6.20
N ALA A 13 13.12 -18.66 -6.70
CA ALA A 13 12.02 -17.94 -7.35
C ALA A 13 10.79 -17.67 -6.44
N ASN A 14 10.84 -18.03 -5.15
CA ASN A 14 9.79 -17.67 -4.18
C ASN A 14 10.12 -16.36 -3.45
N ALA A 15 10.62 -15.35 -4.18
CA ALA A 15 10.40 -13.99 -3.73
C ALA A 15 8.91 -13.70 -3.98
N CYS A 16 8.06 -14.13 -3.04
CA CYS A 16 6.69 -13.66 -2.95
C CYS A 16 6.77 -12.14 -2.99
N GLY A 17 6.39 -11.57 -4.14
CA GLY A 17 6.28 -10.14 -4.29
C GLY A 17 5.36 -9.67 -3.17
N TYR A 18 5.94 -8.97 -2.20
CA TYR A 18 5.16 -8.21 -1.23
C TYR A 18 4.42 -7.17 -2.06
N TYR A 19 3.17 -7.46 -2.41
CA TYR A 19 2.29 -6.53 -3.09
C TYR A 19 2.04 -5.40 -2.09
N THR A 20 2.81 -4.32 -2.20
CA THR A 20 2.56 -3.09 -1.46
C THR A 20 1.31 -2.45 -2.03
N TYR A 21 0.33 -2.24 -1.15
CA TYR A 21 -0.93 -1.65 -1.54
C TYR A 21 -0.82 -0.13 -1.44
N VAL A 22 -0.63 0.49 -2.60
CA VAL A 22 -0.60 1.94 -2.77
C VAL A 22 -1.46 2.31 -3.97
N SER A 23 -2.59 2.97 -3.70
CA SER A 23 -3.54 3.45 -4.71
C SER A 23 -3.55 4.98 -4.75
N THR A 24 -3.64 5.57 -5.92
CA THR A 24 -3.72 7.03 -6.06
C THR A 24 -5.17 7.45 -6.22
N VAL A 25 -5.63 8.36 -5.37
CA VAL A 25 -7.04 8.80 -5.38
C VAL A 25 -7.20 10.04 -6.24
N GLN A 26 -6.32 11.05 -6.09
CA GLN A 26 -6.33 12.29 -6.87
C GLN A 26 -4.91 12.88 -6.98
N ARG A 27 -4.56 13.55 -8.10
CA ARG A 27 -3.30 14.29 -8.29
C ARG A 27 -3.51 15.51 -9.18
N ASP A 28 -2.78 16.58 -8.90
CA ASP A 28 -2.68 17.78 -9.73
C ASP A 28 -1.22 18.26 -9.80
N ALA A 29 -0.95 19.38 -10.49
CA ALA A 29 0.42 19.90 -10.62
C ALA A 29 1.04 20.38 -9.29
N SER A 30 0.23 20.63 -8.26
CA SER A 30 0.64 21.10 -6.94
C SER A 30 0.72 20.00 -5.89
N GLY A 31 0.20 18.80 -6.14
CA GLY A 31 0.12 17.77 -5.12
C GLY A 31 -0.85 16.64 -5.43
N GLY A 32 -1.35 15.97 -4.39
CA GLY A 32 -2.36 14.93 -4.55
C GLY A 32 -2.69 14.19 -3.27
N THR A 33 -3.55 13.18 -3.40
CA THR A 33 -3.93 12.26 -2.33
C THR A 33 -3.65 10.83 -2.75
N ILE A 34 -2.94 10.10 -1.88
CA ILE A 34 -2.59 8.69 -2.07
C ILE A 34 -3.15 7.86 -0.92
N ALA A 35 -3.85 6.78 -1.25
CA ALA A 35 -4.31 5.79 -0.30
C ALA A 35 -3.20 4.74 -0.10
N VAL A 36 -2.86 4.49 1.16
CA VAL A 36 -1.78 3.61 1.56
C VAL A 36 -2.28 2.65 2.62
N ALA A 37 -1.86 1.39 2.51
CA ALA A 37 -2.04 0.43 3.60
C ALA A 37 -1.14 0.81 4.79
N ASN A 38 -1.55 0.37 5.99
CA ASN A 38 -0.82 0.65 7.23
C ASN A 38 0.37 -0.30 7.44
N ASP A 39 1.23 -0.41 6.44
CA ASP A 39 2.46 -1.19 6.49
C ASP A 39 3.64 -0.36 6.00
N LYS A 40 4.84 -0.70 6.49
CA LYS A 40 6.06 0.06 6.19
C LYS A 40 6.36 0.11 4.70
N SER A 41 6.18 -1.02 4.01
CA SER A 41 6.53 -1.14 2.60
C SER A 41 5.62 -0.29 1.69
N SER A 42 4.32 -0.22 1.98
CA SER A 42 3.36 0.67 1.30
C SER A 42 3.64 2.14 1.59
N ARG A 43 4.05 2.49 2.82
CA ARG A 43 4.48 3.86 3.14
C ARG A 43 5.75 4.27 2.39
N ASP A 44 6.74 3.38 2.29
CA ASP A 44 7.98 3.63 1.54
C ASP A 44 7.73 3.75 0.03
N GLU A 45 6.81 2.96 -0.53
CA GLU A 45 6.37 3.07 -1.92
C GLU A 45 5.58 4.36 -2.17
N ALA A 46 4.70 4.75 -1.24
CA ALA A 46 3.99 6.01 -1.32
C ALA A 46 4.94 7.21 -1.33
N ARG A 47 5.96 7.21 -0.45
CA ARG A 47 7.03 8.23 -0.46
C ARG A 47 7.69 8.32 -1.84
N ARG A 48 8.10 7.19 -2.40
CA ARG A 48 8.74 7.15 -3.73
C ARG A 48 7.84 7.73 -4.82
N ARG A 49 6.54 7.43 -4.79
CA ARG A 49 5.58 7.96 -5.76
C ARG A 49 5.32 9.46 -5.59
N MET A 50 5.24 9.95 -4.36
CA MET A 50 5.08 11.38 -4.06
C MET A 50 6.31 12.17 -4.51
N GLU A 51 7.51 11.67 -4.19
CA GLU A 51 8.78 12.29 -4.60
C GLU A 51 8.95 12.29 -6.13
N ALA A 52 8.64 11.17 -6.79
CA ALA A 52 8.67 11.08 -8.25
C ALA A 52 7.65 12.01 -8.92
N HIS A 53 6.49 12.22 -8.29
CA HIS A 53 5.47 13.15 -8.79
C HIS A 53 5.90 14.61 -8.67
N CYS A 54 6.45 14.99 -7.52
CA CYS A 54 6.87 16.36 -7.25
C CYS A 54 8.26 16.71 -7.82
N GLY A 55 8.95 15.73 -8.43
CA GLY A 55 10.32 15.90 -8.93
C GLY A 55 11.33 16.18 -7.81
N GLY A 56 11.03 15.78 -6.57
CA GLY A 56 11.83 16.09 -5.40
C GLY A 56 11.00 16.26 -4.13
N ALA A 57 11.20 17.38 -3.44
CA ALA A 57 10.63 17.63 -2.12
C ALA A 57 9.10 17.79 -2.16
N TYR A 58 8.44 17.22 -1.14
CA TYR A 58 7.02 17.35 -0.92
C TYR A 58 6.75 17.46 0.58
N SER A 59 5.57 17.97 0.94
CA SER A 59 5.09 18.02 2.32
C SER A 59 3.77 17.27 2.42
N ILE A 60 3.61 16.46 3.48
CA ILE A 60 2.31 15.86 3.80
C ILE A 60 1.50 16.92 4.55
N VAL A 61 0.37 17.32 3.98
CA VAL A 61 -0.50 18.35 4.54
C VAL A 61 -1.67 17.78 5.33
N ASP A 62 -2.03 16.51 5.07
CA ASP A 62 -3.12 15.83 5.77
C ASP A 62 -2.92 14.30 5.76
N GLU A 63 -3.21 13.63 6.87
CA GLU A 63 -3.24 12.17 6.99
C GLU A 63 -4.57 11.78 7.64
N ARG A 64 -5.45 11.13 6.87
CA ARG A 64 -6.77 10.68 7.36
C ARG A 64 -6.93 9.19 7.19
N ARG A 65 -7.52 8.56 8.20
CA ARG A 65 -7.99 7.18 8.10
C ARG A 65 -9.43 7.20 7.59
N VAL A 66 -9.69 6.51 6.49
CA VAL A 66 -10.99 6.50 5.81
C VAL A 66 -11.49 5.06 5.75
N VAL A 67 -12.78 4.85 6.03
CA VAL A 67 -13.44 3.56 5.82
C VAL A 67 -13.76 3.44 4.34
N VAL A 68 -13.18 2.43 3.69
CA VAL A 68 -13.34 2.19 2.24
C VAL A 68 -14.27 1.03 1.93
N GLY A 69 -14.62 0.24 2.94
CA GLY A 69 -15.52 -0.90 2.79
C GLY A 69 -15.84 -1.56 4.13
N GLN A 70 -16.68 -2.57 4.08
CA GLN A 70 -17.06 -3.36 5.24
C GLN A 70 -16.97 -4.84 4.86
N GLU A 71 -16.25 -5.61 5.66
CA GLU A 71 -16.22 -7.06 5.56
C GLU A 71 -17.24 -7.62 6.54
N THR A 72 -18.15 -8.45 6.06
CA THR A 72 -19.15 -9.10 6.90
C THR A 72 -18.85 -10.59 6.94
N THR A 73 -18.51 -11.10 8.12
CA THR A 73 -18.27 -12.53 8.34
C THR A 73 -19.42 -13.11 9.14
N THR A 74 -19.98 -14.22 8.67
CA THR A 74 -20.93 -15.03 9.44
C THR A 74 -20.15 -16.23 10.00
N PRO A 75 -19.93 -16.32 11.32
CA PRO A 75 -19.35 -17.49 11.96
C PRO A 75 -20.22 -18.72 11.73
N ASP A 76 -19.60 -19.91 11.66
CA ASP A 76 -20.28 -21.20 11.40
C ASP A 76 -21.38 -21.52 12.43
N ASP A 77 -21.28 -20.94 13.62
CA ASP A 77 -22.22 -21.05 14.72
C ASP A 77 -23.51 -20.22 14.50
N GLY A 78 -23.56 -19.35 13.48
CA GLY A 78 -24.78 -18.68 13.00
C GLY A 78 -25.40 -17.68 13.98
N VAL A 79 -24.76 -17.41 15.13
CA VAL A 79 -25.34 -16.62 16.23
C VAL A 79 -25.10 -15.12 16.08
N ALA A 80 -24.04 -14.68 15.38
CA ALA A 80 -23.72 -13.26 15.25
C ALA A 80 -23.05 -12.91 13.94
N VAL A 81 -23.58 -11.92 13.21
CA VAL A 81 -22.91 -11.33 12.05
C VAL A 81 -21.83 -10.37 12.56
N VAL A 82 -20.56 -10.61 12.21
CA VAL A 82 -19.44 -9.71 12.55
C VAL A 82 -19.17 -8.81 11.36
N THR A 83 -19.44 -7.52 11.50
CA THR A 83 -19.06 -6.50 10.52
C THR A 83 -17.76 -5.84 10.95
N LYS A 84 -16.76 -5.84 10.07
CA LYS A 84 -15.47 -5.21 10.27
C LYS A 84 -15.25 -4.15 9.20
N ASP A 85 -15.05 -2.92 9.64
CA ASP A 85 -14.72 -1.81 8.75
C ASP A 85 -13.30 -1.97 8.20
N ILE A 86 -13.18 -1.90 6.87
CA ILE A 86 -11.90 -1.86 6.16
C ILE A 86 -11.46 -0.41 6.07
N HIS A 87 -10.29 -0.13 6.64
CA HIS A 87 -9.75 1.22 6.70
C HIS A 87 -8.51 1.35 5.82
N GLU A 88 -8.40 2.47 5.12
CA GLU A 88 -7.19 2.89 4.40
C GLU A 88 -6.70 4.23 4.96
N THR A 89 -5.40 4.48 4.86
CA THR A 89 -4.82 5.77 5.23
C THR A 89 -4.65 6.61 3.96
N HIS A 90 -5.33 7.75 3.88
CA HIS A 90 -5.17 8.73 2.83
C HIS A 90 -4.17 9.79 3.26
N LEU A 91 -3.08 9.92 2.48
CA LEU A 91 -2.08 10.95 2.65
C LEU A 91 -2.29 12.00 1.57
N SER A 92 -2.62 13.23 1.97
CA SER A 92 -2.61 14.38 1.08
C SER A 92 -1.25 15.06 1.17
N TYR A 93 -0.67 15.38 0.03
CA TYR A 93 0.65 15.97 -0.07
C TYR A 93 0.66 17.11 -1.08
N GLU A 94 1.55 18.05 -0.86
CA GLU A 94 1.82 19.18 -1.75
C GLU A 94 3.28 19.16 -2.16
N CYS A 95 3.55 19.45 -3.43
CA CYS A 95 4.88 19.59 -3.98
C CYS A 95 5.49 20.91 -3.49
N LEU A 96 6.71 20.84 -2.96
CA LEU A 96 7.40 22.03 -2.50
C LEU A 96 8.07 22.72 -3.69
N PRO A 97 8.03 24.07 -3.76
CA PRO A 97 8.78 24.80 -4.77
C PRO A 97 10.28 24.54 -4.58
N GLN A 98 10.98 24.26 -5.68
CA GLN A 98 12.43 24.06 -5.70
C GLN A 98 13.19 25.39 -5.69
#